data_AF-A0A7X5BBA0-F1
#
_entry.id   AF-A0A7X5BBA0-F1
#
_cell.length_a   1.000
_cell.length_b   1.000
_cell.length_c   1.000
_cell.angle_alpha   90.00
_cell.angle_beta   90.00
_cell.angle_gamma   90.00
#
_symmetry.space_group_name_H-M   'P 1'
#
loop_
_entity.id
_entity.type
_entity.pdbx_description
1 polymer ?
#
loop_
_entity_poly.entity_id
_entity_poly.type
_entity_poly.pdbx_seq_one_letter_code
_entity_poly.pdbx_strand_id
1 'polypeptide(L)' 'MSYRIDFAVLSEQPSHCRFGLTLHNLSDQDLHHWTLHFSIERYIESDTVTQGQLQQVGSFCSLLPNQK' A
#
# COMPACT_ATOMS: atom_id res chain seq x y z
N MET A 1 -7.66 -15.29 -10.12
CA MET A 1 -6.75 -14.37 -9.42
C MET A 1 -7.40 -13.99 -8.10
N SER A 2 -6.85 -14.44 -6.98
CA SER A 2 -7.53 -14.33 -5.67
C SER A 2 -7.21 -13.06 -4.89
N TYR A 3 -6.28 -12.23 -5.38
CA TYR A 3 -5.91 -10.96 -4.75
C TYR A 3 -5.79 -9.90 -5.84
N ARG A 4 -6.29 -8.69 -5.56
CA ARG A 4 -6.20 -7.55 -6.49
C ARG A 4 -5.79 -6.29 -5.74
N ILE A 5 -4.95 -5.48 -6.37
CA ILE A 5 -4.57 -4.16 -5.85
C ILE A 5 -5.06 -3.12 -6.85
N ASP A 6 -5.81 -2.15 -6.34
CA ASP A 6 -6.19 -0.96 -7.09
C ASP A 6 -5.35 0.21 -6.56
N PHE A 7 -4.60 0.87 -7.44
CA PHE A 7 -3.75 2.02 -7.11
C PHE A 7 -4.19 3.21 -7.95
N ALA A 8 -4.59 4.30 -7.29
CA ALA A 8 -5.18 5.46 -7.95
C ALA A 8 -4.63 6.78 -7.41
N VAL A 9 -4.55 7.79 -8.28
CA VAL A 9 -4.24 9.16 -7.86
C VAL A 9 -5.50 9.78 -7.27
N LEU A 10 -5.40 10.28 -6.04
CA LEU A 10 -6.50 10.95 -5.34
C LEU A 10 -6.45 12.47 -5.49
N SER A 11 -5.25 13.04 -5.53
CA SER A 11 -5.03 14.46 -5.74
C SER A 11 -3.60 14.75 -6.16
N GLU A 12 -3.42 15.72 -7.04
CA GLU A 12 -2.12 16.20 -7.50
C GLU A 12 -1.95 17.66 -7.08
N GLN A 13 -0.81 17.97 -6.49
CA GLN A 13 -0.36 19.32 -6.18
C GLN A 13 1.05 19.51 -6.76
N PRO A 14 1.53 20.75 -6.96
CA PRO A 14 2.81 20.99 -7.64
C PRO A 14 4.01 20.26 -7.04
N SER A 15 3.99 20.01 -5.73
CA SER A 15 5.08 19.35 -4.98
C SER A 15 4.77 17.95 -4.50
N HIS A 16 3.50 17.51 -4.49
CA HIS A 16 3.11 16.23 -3.91
C HIS A 16 1.89 15.64 -4.59
N CYS A 17 1.86 14.31 -4.65
CA CYS A 17 0.72 13.55 -5.13
C CYS A 17 0.23 12.64 -4.01
N ARG A 18 -1.08 12.59 -3.82
CA ARG A 18 -1.71 11.67 -2.88
C ARG A 18 -2.29 10.50 -3.65
N PHE A 19 -1.99 9.29 -3.18
CA PHE A 19 -2.46 8.04 -3.77
C PHE A 19 -3.39 7.30 -2.83
N GLY A 20 -4.30 6.53 -3.42
CA GLY A 20 -5.13 5.54 -2.74
C GLY A 20 -4.69 4.15 -3.17
N LEU A 21 -4.50 3.27 -2.19
CA LEU A 21 -4.20 1.85 -2.39
C LEU A 21 -5.32 1.03 -1.75
N THR A 22 -5.99 0.21 -2.56
CA THR A 22 -7.02 -0.72 -2.08
C THR A 22 -6.58 -2.15 -2.36
N LEU A 23 -6.50 -2.97 -1.33
CA LEU A 23 -6.24 -4.41 -1.44
C LEU A 23 -7.56 -5.18 -1.32
N HIS A 24 -7.86 -5.98 -2.33
CA HIS A 24 -9.02 -6.88 -2.34
C HIS A 24 -8.54 -8.31 -2.14
N ASN A 25 -9.01 -8.96 -1.07
CA ASN A 25 -8.99 -10.41 -0.96
C ASN A 25 -10.25 -10.95 -1.66
N LEU A 26 -10.07 -11.57 -2.83
CA LEU A 26 -11.12 -12.18 -3.64
C LEU A 26 -11.16 -13.70 -3.45
N SER A 27 -10.43 -14.23 -2.46
CA SER A 27 -10.52 -15.62 -2.06
C SER A 27 -11.66 -15.84 -1.06
N ASP A 28 -12.03 -17.10 -0.86
CA ASP A 28 -13.00 -17.50 0.16
C ASP A 28 -12.36 -17.70 1.55
N GLN A 29 -11.10 -17.31 1.74
CA GLN A 29 -10.35 -17.51 2.99
C GLN A 29 -9.94 -16.19 3.62
N ASP A 30 -10.08 -16.09 4.94
CA ASP A 30 -9.56 -14.96 5.72
C ASP A 30 -8.03 -14.94 5.70
N LEU A 31 -7.47 -13.74 5.57
CA LEU A 31 -6.03 -13.52 5.68
C LEU A 31 -5.68 -13.07 7.09
N HIS A 32 -4.90 -13.89 7.79
CA HIS A 32 -4.35 -13.56 9.10
C HIS A 32 -2.86 -13.24 9.00
N HIS A 33 -2.41 -12.20 9.72
CA HIS A 33 -0.99 -11.80 9.80
C HIS A 33 -0.31 -11.58 8.43
N TRP A 34 -1.04 -10.99 7.48
CA TRP A 34 -0.53 -10.77 6.13
C TRP A 34 0.31 -9.49 6.03
N THR A 35 1.21 -9.47 5.04
CA THR A 35 2.01 -8.31 4.64
C THR A 35 1.88 -8.12 3.13
N LEU A 36 1.70 -6.89 2.66
CA LEU A 36 1.71 -6.58 1.23
C LEU A 36 3.10 -6.13 0.80
N HIS A 37 3.66 -6.80 -0.22
CA HIS A 37 4.90 -6.41 -0.85
C HIS A 37 4.64 -5.90 -2.27
N PHE A 38 5.22 -4.75 -2.62
CA PHE A 38 5.11 -4.16 -3.97
C PHE A 38 6.37 -3.39 -4.33
N SER A 39 6.52 -3.07 -5.62
CA SER A 39 7.64 -2.27 -6.14
C SER A 39 7.12 -0.94 -6.67
N ILE A 40 7.75 0.15 -6.27
CA ILE A 40 7.53 1.49 -6.82
C ILE A 40 8.85 2.27 -6.84
N GLU A 41 9.14 2.97 -7.94
CA GLU A 41 10.40 3.73 -8.07
C GLU A 41 10.37 5.09 -7.37
N ARG A 42 9.22 5.50 -6.85
CA ARG A 42 9.04 6.77 -6.14
C ARG A 42 9.25 6.56 -4.65
N TYR A 43 9.84 7.55 -3.99
CA TYR A 43 9.90 7.59 -2.54
C TYR A 43 8.51 7.87 -1.96
N ILE A 44 8.09 7.05 -1.00
CA ILE A 44 6.86 7.24 -0.23
C ILE A 44 7.25 7.88 1.11
N GLU A 45 6.66 9.03 1.41
CA GLU A 45 6.80 9.69 2.71
C GLU A 45 6.10 8.87 3.79
N SER A 46 6.86 8.29 4.72
CA SER A 46 6.37 7.30 5.67
C SER A 46 5.36 7.85 6.69
N ASP A 47 5.44 9.15 7.01
CA ASP A 47 4.49 9.87 7.87
C ASP A 47 3.14 10.14 7.18
N THR A 48 3.07 10.03 5.85
CA THR A 48 1.82 10.21 5.09
C THR A 48 0.97 8.93 4.99
N VAL A 49 1.49 7.79 5.43
CA VAL A 49 0.80 6.50 5.36
C VAL A 49 -0.33 6.47 6.39
N THR A 50 -1.56 6.41 5.88
CA THR A 50 -2.76 6.55 6.72
C THR A 50 -3.17 5.27 7.44
N GLN A 51 -2.81 4.10 6.92
CA GLN A 51 -3.20 2.79 7.46
C GLN A 51 -2.03 1.81 7.36
N GLY A 52 -1.59 1.26 8.49
CA GLY A 52 -0.47 0.34 8.55
C GLY A 52 0.89 1.02 8.73
N GLN A 53 1.94 0.21 8.64
CA GLN A 53 3.34 0.63 8.67
C GLN A 53 4.00 0.26 7.34
N LEU A 54 4.63 1.24 6.70
CA LEU A 54 5.32 1.06 5.42
C LEU A 54 6.83 1.16 5.61
N GLN A 55 7.55 0.17 5.09
CA GLN A 55 9.00 0.19 4.95
C GLN A 55 9.38 0.15 3.48
N GLN A 56 10.30 1.02 3.06
CA GLN A 56 10.82 1.09 1.69
C GLN A 56 12.34 0.95 1.69
N VAL A 57 12.86 0.04 0.87
CA VAL A 57 14.30 -0.14 0.61
C VAL A 57 14.52 -0.11 -0.90
N GLY A 58 15.02 1.03 -1.39
CA GLY A 58 15.04 1.30 -2.84
C GLY A 58 13.62 1.33 -3.40
N SER A 59 13.33 0.50 -4.41
CA SER A 59 11.97 0.37 -4.95
C SER A 59 11.08 -0.60 -4.18
N PHE A 60 11.66 -1.47 -3.36
CA PHE A 60 10.92 -2.52 -2.66
C PHE A 60 10.20 -1.96 -1.44
N CYS A 61 8.88 -2.15 -1.40
CA CYS A 61 8.01 -1.69 -0.32
C CYS A 61 7.34 -2.87 0.39
N SER A 62 7.22 -2.76 1.71
CA SER A 62 6.49 -3.70 2.57
C SER A 62 5.49 -2.92 3.41
N LEU A 63 4.20 -3.24 3.30
CA LEU A 63 3.11 -2.63 4.04
C LEU A 63 2.51 -3.66 5.01
N LEU A 64 2.69 -3.41 6.30
CA LEU A 64 2.08 -4.17 7.38
C LEU A 64 0.76 -3.49 7.78
N PRO A 65 -0.41 -4.16 7.69
CA PRO A 65 -1.68 -3.57 8.10
C PRO A 65 -1.70 -3.33 9.61
N ASN A 66 -2.44 -2.30 10.05
CA ASN A 66 -2.70 -2.10 11.48
C ASN A 66 -3.45 -3.32 12.03
N GLN A 67 -2.98 -3.89 13.14
CA GLN A 67 -3.76 -4.88 13.87
C GLN A 67 -4.96 -4.17 14.50
N LYS A 68 -6.16 -4.60 14.14
CA LYS A 68 -7.40 -4.21 14.83
C LYS A 68 -7.63 -5.11 16.02
#